data_AF-A0A199XRU1-F1
#
_entry.id   AF-A0A199XRU1-F1
#
_cell.length_a   1.000
_cell.length_b   1.000
_cell.length_c   1.000
_cell.angle_alpha   90.00
_cell.angle_beta   90.00
_cell.angle_gamma   90.00
#
_symmetry.space_group_name_H-M   'P 1'
#
loop_
_entity.id
_entity.type
_entity.pdbx_description
1 polymer ?
#
loop_
_entity_poly.entity_id
_entity_poly.type
_entity_poly.pdbx_seq_one_letter_code
_entity_poly.pdbx_strand_id
1 'polypeptide(L)'
;MNRIKSFIILSLFFVFSSLASYSQNDCIVALLANDLSSSNPEFKTIVNKPNGFEAWKILQSESPSIRTDINELNLVSKNLEAIKSAKGYLNWKALKGAGSLAQNLKGALKTSYNKLIIAGLNAVEEGNIIKLFNSKKALVAEISNNRLIFKYEGWGKDIITNSEKTTTCIAKFDDILDAPGSKWIKNDLPEGAFGRGAENKAGINILDVDATTYDGLKVDAIKNLKKLGNNSPIESQIIAEANEIFWNRYNLPFLEQAFARGDDIRLLSEPGTLFSSTGFYQREIEVITQGWTKADGTFVEPLKTKYNYKFNDVTKTYEKIK
;
A
#
# COMPACT_ATOMS: atom_id res chain seq x y z
N MET A 1 -55.09 -11.89 -9.92
CA MET A 1 -53.77 -11.99 -9.25
C MET A 1 -52.73 -10.94 -9.68
N ASN A 2 -52.89 -10.22 -10.82
CA ASN A 2 -51.91 -9.20 -11.27
C ASN A 2 -52.10 -7.79 -10.68
N ARG A 3 -53.30 -7.44 -10.19
CA ARG A 3 -53.55 -6.09 -9.64
C ARG A 3 -52.99 -5.88 -8.23
N ILE A 4 -52.86 -6.95 -7.43
CA ILE A 4 -52.33 -6.89 -6.06
C ILE A 4 -50.79 -6.75 -6.05
N LYS A 5 -50.09 -7.39 -7.00
CA LYS A 5 -48.63 -7.22 -7.16
C LYS A 5 -48.26 -5.79 -7.60
N SER A 6 -49.02 -5.19 -8.51
CA SER A 6 -48.83 -3.77 -8.88
C SER A 6 -49.12 -2.82 -7.71
N PHE A 7 -50.09 -3.13 -6.85
CA PHE A 7 -50.43 -2.29 -5.70
C PHE A 7 -49.34 -2.32 -4.61
N ILE A 8 -48.67 -3.46 -4.39
CA ILE A 8 -47.56 -3.58 -3.43
C ILE A 8 -46.31 -2.81 -3.91
N ILE A 9 -46.02 -2.84 -5.21
CA ILE A 9 -44.90 -2.09 -5.80
C ILE A 9 -45.17 -0.58 -5.76
N LEU A 10 -46.41 -0.14 -6.04
CA LEU A 10 -46.80 1.27 -5.97
C LEU A 10 -46.86 1.81 -4.53
N SER A 11 -47.27 0.98 -3.56
CA SER A 11 -47.34 1.36 -2.15
C SER A 11 -45.97 1.41 -1.48
N LEU A 12 -45.01 0.56 -1.86
CA LEU A 12 -43.61 0.79 -1.48
C LEU A 12 -43.08 2.09 -2.10
N PHE A 13 -43.42 2.39 -3.36
CA PHE A 13 -43.00 3.64 -4.02
C PHE A 13 -43.49 4.91 -3.29
N PHE A 14 -44.72 4.89 -2.77
CA PHE A 14 -45.30 6.01 -2.02
C PHE A 14 -44.74 6.16 -0.60
N VAL A 15 -44.47 5.05 0.11
CA VAL A 15 -43.87 5.09 1.46
C VAL A 15 -42.42 5.58 1.44
N PHE A 16 -41.68 5.37 0.34
CA PHE A 16 -40.33 5.93 0.19
C PHE A 16 -40.31 7.41 -0.21
N SER A 17 -41.36 7.90 -0.88
CA SER A 17 -41.45 9.33 -1.29
C SER A 17 -41.72 10.30 -0.13
N SER A 18 -42.23 9.83 1.01
CA SER A 18 -42.47 10.65 2.21
C SER A 18 -41.26 10.80 3.13
N LEU A 19 -40.11 10.18 2.80
CA LEU A 19 -38.82 10.37 3.48
C LEU A 19 -37.88 11.32 2.71
N ALA A 20 -38.38 12.01 1.69
CA ALA A 20 -37.63 12.90 0.80
C ALA A 20 -37.25 14.26 1.41
N SER A 21 -36.83 14.28 2.69
CA SER A 21 -36.17 15.42 3.32
C SER A 21 -34.64 15.23 3.43
N TYR A 22 -34.10 14.15 2.87
CA TYR A 22 -32.66 13.93 2.76
C TYR A 22 -32.19 14.26 1.34
N SER A 23 -31.05 14.95 1.25
CA SER A 23 -30.40 15.38 0.01
C SER A 23 -30.53 14.32 -1.11
N GLN A 24 -31.14 14.71 -2.23
CA GLN A 24 -31.47 13.82 -3.36
C GLN A 24 -30.25 13.16 -4.03
N ASN A 25 -29.03 13.45 -3.60
CA ASN A 25 -27.80 12.96 -4.23
C ASN A 25 -27.10 11.81 -3.49
N ASP A 26 -27.44 11.51 -2.23
CA ASP A 26 -26.67 10.54 -1.41
C ASP A 26 -27.46 9.30 -0.94
N CYS A 27 -28.77 9.24 -1.19
CA CYS A 27 -29.55 8.07 -0.80
C CYS A 27 -29.46 6.97 -1.87
N ILE A 28 -28.86 5.83 -1.53
CA ILE A 28 -28.72 4.66 -2.42
C ILE A 28 -30.07 4.20 -3.01
N VAL A 29 -31.16 4.36 -2.25
CA VAL A 29 -32.52 4.03 -2.71
C VAL A 29 -33.02 5.03 -3.76
N ALA A 30 -32.73 6.33 -3.57
CA ALA A 30 -33.09 7.37 -4.54
C ALA A 30 -32.30 7.21 -5.84
N LEU A 31 -31.00 6.88 -5.75
CA LEU A 31 -30.15 6.59 -6.91
C LEU A 31 -30.66 5.37 -7.68
N LEU A 32 -30.99 4.27 -6.97
CA LEU A 32 -31.57 3.09 -7.59
C LEU A 32 -32.93 3.40 -8.25
N ALA A 33 -33.80 4.14 -7.58
CA ALA A 33 -35.10 4.52 -8.12
C ALA A 33 -34.97 5.37 -9.39
N ASN A 34 -34.00 6.29 -9.43
CA ASN A 34 -33.69 7.09 -10.60
C ASN A 34 -33.11 6.24 -11.75
N ASP A 35 -32.21 5.31 -11.45
CA ASP A 35 -31.69 4.39 -12.47
C ASP A 35 -32.82 3.47 -13.00
N LEU A 36 -33.72 2.98 -12.15
CA LEU A 36 -34.88 2.17 -12.55
C LEU A 36 -35.92 2.95 -13.37
N SER A 37 -36.05 4.26 -13.16
CA SER A 37 -36.99 5.10 -13.92
C SER A 37 -36.43 5.46 -15.30
N SER A 38 -35.13 5.70 -15.39
CA SER A 38 -34.44 6.20 -16.60
C SER A 38 -33.80 5.13 -17.48
N SER A 39 -33.55 3.93 -16.95
CA SER A 39 -32.87 2.85 -17.69
C SER A 39 -33.81 1.96 -18.51
N ASN A 40 -33.23 1.25 -19.47
CA ASN A 40 -33.94 0.34 -20.36
C ASN A 40 -34.53 -0.89 -19.60
N PRO A 41 -35.44 -1.67 -20.22
CA PRO A 41 -36.05 -2.84 -19.58
C PRO A 41 -35.04 -3.92 -19.13
N GLU A 42 -33.92 -4.06 -19.83
CA GLU A 42 -32.90 -5.07 -19.55
C GLU A 42 -32.17 -4.81 -18.23
N PHE A 43 -31.84 -3.54 -17.95
CA PHE A 43 -31.32 -3.11 -16.64
C PHE A 43 -32.24 -3.59 -15.49
N LYS A 44 -33.55 -3.35 -15.64
CA LYS A 44 -34.55 -3.72 -14.63
C LYS A 44 -34.58 -5.24 -14.43
N THR A 45 -34.47 -6.01 -15.50
CA THR A 45 -34.40 -7.47 -15.42
C THR A 45 -33.16 -7.98 -14.68
N ILE A 46 -32.01 -7.32 -14.87
CA ILE A 46 -30.76 -7.69 -14.19
C ILE A 46 -30.84 -7.34 -12.70
N VAL A 47 -31.15 -6.08 -12.38
CA VAL A 47 -31.10 -5.57 -11.00
C VAL A 47 -32.20 -6.15 -10.11
N ASN A 48 -33.31 -6.63 -10.68
CA ASN A 48 -34.32 -7.37 -9.90
C ASN A 48 -33.84 -8.76 -9.42
N LYS A 49 -32.66 -9.24 -9.84
CA LYS A 49 -32.06 -10.48 -9.34
C LYS A 49 -31.06 -10.16 -8.22
N PRO A 50 -30.92 -10.99 -7.17
CA PRO A 50 -29.98 -10.75 -6.07
C PRO A 50 -28.55 -10.43 -6.54
N ASN A 51 -27.99 -11.22 -7.45
CA ASN A 51 -26.64 -11.00 -7.96
C ASN A 51 -26.53 -9.75 -8.84
N GLY A 52 -27.60 -9.37 -9.53
CA GLY A 52 -27.62 -8.16 -10.35
C GLY A 52 -27.74 -6.90 -9.51
N PHE A 53 -28.51 -6.95 -8.42
CA PHE A 53 -28.54 -5.86 -7.44
C PHE A 53 -27.19 -5.69 -6.73
N GLU A 54 -26.55 -6.79 -6.34
CA GLU A 54 -25.22 -6.72 -5.72
C GLU A 54 -24.18 -6.17 -6.71
N ALA A 55 -24.25 -6.56 -7.99
CA ALA A 55 -23.41 -5.98 -9.03
C ALA A 55 -23.63 -4.47 -9.18
N TRP A 56 -24.89 -4.01 -9.18
CA TRP A 56 -25.21 -2.58 -9.23
C TRP A 56 -24.66 -1.85 -8.01
N LYS A 57 -24.79 -2.39 -6.79
CA LYS A 57 -24.23 -1.79 -5.57
C LYS A 57 -22.71 -1.63 -5.64
N ILE A 58 -22.02 -2.66 -6.11
CA ILE A 58 -20.56 -2.64 -6.29
C ILE A 58 -20.17 -1.54 -7.28
N LEU A 59 -20.82 -1.50 -8.46
CA LEU A 59 -20.54 -0.48 -9.47
C LEU A 59 -20.93 0.92 -9.00
N GLN A 60 -22.04 1.10 -8.28
CA GLN A 60 -22.41 2.38 -7.68
C GLN A 60 -21.34 2.87 -6.69
N SER A 61 -20.72 1.97 -5.93
CA SER A 61 -19.70 2.34 -4.96
C SER A 61 -18.34 2.63 -5.60
N GLU A 62 -17.95 1.85 -6.61
CA GLU A 62 -16.57 1.84 -7.13
C GLU A 62 -16.43 2.43 -8.55
N SER A 63 -17.50 2.48 -9.34
CA SER A 63 -17.51 3.03 -10.70
C SER A 63 -18.89 3.57 -11.09
N PRO A 64 -19.38 4.66 -10.43
CA PRO A 64 -20.77 5.09 -10.55
C PRO A 64 -21.19 5.42 -11.99
N SER A 65 -20.25 5.84 -12.85
CA SER A 65 -20.52 6.22 -14.24
C SER A 65 -20.96 5.06 -15.14
N ILE A 66 -20.69 3.82 -14.75
CA ILE A 66 -20.99 2.61 -15.55
C ILE A 66 -21.96 1.67 -14.82
N ARG A 67 -22.55 2.11 -13.70
CA ARG A 67 -23.46 1.27 -12.88
C ARG A 67 -24.74 0.84 -13.59
N THR A 68 -25.11 1.51 -14.67
CA THR A 68 -26.26 1.17 -15.54
C THR A 68 -25.82 0.49 -16.84
N ASP A 69 -24.52 0.27 -17.06
CA ASP A 69 -24.02 -0.44 -18.23
C ASP A 69 -24.38 -1.93 -18.14
N ILE A 70 -25.13 -2.40 -19.14
CA ILE A 70 -25.68 -3.76 -19.18
C ILE A 70 -24.57 -4.81 -19.27
N ASN A 71 -23.53 -4.55 -20.05
CA ASN A 71 -22.45 -5.51 -20.25
C ASN A 71 -21.63 -5.65 -18.97
N GLU A 72 -21.33 -4.53 -18.31
CA GLU A 72 -20.58 -4.52 -17.06
C GLU A 72 -21.40 -5.13 -15.91
N LEU A 73 -22.70 -4.82 -15.79
CA LEU A 73 -23.58 -5.44 -14.80
C LEU A 73 -23.64 -6.97 -14.96
N ASN A 74 -23.79 -7.45 -16.20
CA ASN A 74 -23.77 -8.88 -16.49
C ASN A 74 -22.40 -9.52 -16.20
N LEU A 75 -21.32 -8.79 -16.43
CA LEU A 75 -19.97 -9.25 -16.13
C LEU A 75 -19.75 -9.36 -14.61
N VAL A 76 -20.04 -8.29 -13.86
CA VAL A 76 -19.86 -8.22 -12.41
C VAL A 76 -20.73 -9.24 -11.69
N SER A 77 -22.02 -9.37 -12.06
CA SER A 77 -22.95 -10.32 -11.44
C SER A 77 -22.55 -11.79 -11.59
N LYS A 78 -21.76 -12.12 -12.61
CA LYS A 78 -21.19 -13.47 -12.83
C LYS A 78 -19.88 -13.72 -12.08
N ASN A 79 -19.26 -12.68 -11.51
CA ASN A 79 -17.92 -12.74 -10.93
C ASN A 79 -17.85 -12.23 -9.47
N LEU A 80 -18.97 -12.20 -8.75
CA LEU A 80 -19.06 -11.63 -7.40
C LEU A 80 -18.03 -12.23 -6.42
N GLU A 81 -17.83 -13.55 -6.43
CA GLU A 81 -16.84 -14.20 -5.55
C GLU A 81 -15.39 -13.83 -5.91
N ALA A 82 -15.08 -13.71 -7.20
CA ALA A 82 -13.76 -13.28 -7.66
C ALA A 82 -13.50 -11.80 -7.29
N ILE A 83 -14.53 -10.95 -7.41
CA ILE A 83 -14.50 -9.54 -7.02
C ILE A 83 -14.29 -9.40 -5.51
N LYS A 84 -15.03 -10.16 -4.72
CA LYS A 84 -14.88 -10.21 -3.25
C LYS A 84 -13.47 -10.67 -2.86
N SER A 85 -12.95 -11.71 -3.53
CA SER A 85 -11.59 -12.22 -3.29
C SER A 85 -10.50 -11.20 -3.65
N ALA A 86 -10.72 -10.38 -4.68
CA ALA A 86 -9.85 -9.27 -5.05
C ALA A 86 -10.04 -8.01 -4.18
N LYS A 87 -10.97 -8.04 -3.21
CA LYS A 87 -11.34 -6.92 -2.34
C LYS A 87 -11.88 -5.69 -3.09
N GLY A 88 -12.63 -5.91 -4.17
CA GLY A 88 -13.29 -4.83 -4.91
C GLY A 88 -13.29 -5.04 -6.43
N TYR A 89 -14.23 -4.37 -7.10
CA TYR A 89 -14.38 -4.41 -8.55
C TYR A 89 -13.18 -3.82 -9.27
N LEU A 90 -12.67 -2.66 -8.83
CA LEU A 90 -11.53 -2.01 -9.48
C LEU A 90 -10.27 -2.89 -9.44
N ASN A 91 -10.02 -3.52 -8.29
CA ASN A 91 -8.90 -4.46 -8.11
C ASN A 91 -9.07 -5.69 -9.01
N TRP A 92 -10.26 -6.29 -9.02
CA TRP A 92 -10.55 -7.45 -9.87
C TRP A 92 -10.37 -7.12 -11.36
N LYS A 93 -10.86 -5.95 -11.80
CA LYS A 93 -10.73 -5.48 -13.18
C LYS A 93 -9.27 -5.29 -13.56
N ALA A 94 -8.46 -4.69 -12.69
CA ALA A 94 -7.02 -4.49 -12.90
C ALA A 94 -6.28 -5.84 -13.07
N LEU A 95 -6.64 -6.84 -12.26
CA LEU A 95 -6.01 -8.18 -12.33
C LEU A 95 -6.44 -9.01 -13.54
N LYS A 96 -7.65 -8.80 -14.07
CA LYS A 96 -8.20 -9.58 -15.20
C LYS A 96 -7.42 -9.35 -16.51
N GLY A 97 -6.75 -8.20 -16.65
CA GLY A 97 -5.90 -7.90 -17.80
C GLY A 97 -4.52 -8.58 -17.80
N ALA A 98 -4.22 -9.39 -16.78
CA ALA A 98 -2.92 -10.03 -16.65
C ALA A 98 -2.67 -11.08 -17.75
N GLY A 99 -1.50 -11.00 -18.39
CA GLY A 99 -1.05 -11.95 -19.40
C GLY A 99 -0.73 -13.34 -18.84
N SER A 100 -0.29 -14.24 -19.72
CA SER A 100 -0.09 -15.65 -19.42
C SER A 100 1.02 -15.89 -18.39
N LEU A 101 2.11 -15.11 -18.42
CA LEU A 101 3.20 -15.23 -17.45
C LEU A 101 2.72 -14.83 -16.06
N ALA A 102 1.98 -13.72 -15.97
CA ALA A 102 1.44 -13.23 -14.71
C ALA A 102 0.45 -14.22 -14.06
N GLN A 103 -0.29 -15.01 -14.86
CA GLN A 103 -1.18 -16.07 -14.37
C GLN A 103 -0.41 -17.28 -13.82
N ASN A 104 0.80 -17.52 -14.31
CA ASN A 104 1.65 -18.64 -13.87
C ASN A 104 2.45 -18.36 -12.58
N LEU A 105 2.50 -17.10 -12.13
CA LEU A 105 3.12 -16.75 -10.84
C LEU A 105 2.37 -17.44 -9.68
N LYS A 106 3.12 -17.89 -8.67
CA LYS A 106 2.58 -18.60 -7.50
C LYS A 106 3.06 -17.98 -6.18
N GLY A 107 2.35 -18.33 -5.11
CA GLY A 107 2.74 -18.00 -3.73
C GLY A 107 2.94 -16.50 -3.48
N ALA A 108 3.93 -16.17 -2.67
CA ALA A 108 4.18 -14.79 -2.26
C ALA A 108 4.54 -13.87 -3.44
N LEU A 109 5.20 -14.38 -4.50
CA LEU A 109 5.52 -13.58 -5.68
C LEU A 109 4.25 -13.17 -6.45
N LYS A 110 3.25 -14.05 -6.57
CA LYS A 110 1.94 -13.69 -7.14
C LYS A 110 1.24 -12.64 -6.31
N THR A 111 1.32 -12.76 -4.98
CA THR A 111 0.76 -11.76 -4.06
C THR A 111 1.43 -10.39 -4.26
N SER A 112 2.76 -10.34 -4.34
CA SER A 112 3.51 -9.10 -4.62
C SER A 112 3.11 -8.51 -5.98
N TYR A 113 3.08 -9.31 -7.03
CA TYR A 113 2.60 -8.87 -8.35
C TYR A 113 1.20 -8.26 -8.28
N ASN A 114 0.24 -8.95 -7.66
CA ASN A 114 -1.13 -8.46 -7.56
C ASN A 114 -1.20 -7.12 -6.80
N LYS A 115 -0.43 -6.95 -5.71
CA LYS A 115 -0.34 -5.68 -4.99
C LYS A 115 0.17 -4.56 -5.88
N LEU A 116 1.19 -4.81 -6.69
CA LEU A 116 1.76 -3.83 -7.62
C LEU A 116 0.75 -3.39 -8.69
N ILE A 117 -0.02 -4.32 -9.24
CA ILE A 117 -1.08 -4.01 -10.21
C ILE A 117 -2.22 -3.23 -9.55
N ILE A 118 -2.65 -3.65 -8.36
CA ILE A 118 -3.71 -2.95 -7.59
C ILE A 118 -3.27 -1.54 -7.21
N ALA A 119 -1.99 -1.35 -6.88
CA ALA A 119 -1.42 -0.03 -6.60
C ALA A 119 -1.35 0.86 -7.86
N GLY A 120 -1.62 0.32 -9.05
CA GLY A 120 -1.72 1.10 -10.29
C GLY A 120 -0.52 0.98 -11.23
N LEU A 121 0.35 -0.01 -11.04
CA LEU A 121 1.38 -0.32 -12.04
C LEU A 121 0.78 -1.04 -13.24
N ASN A 122 1.31 -0.73 -14.42
CA ASN A 122 0.94 -1.38 -15.68
C ASN A 122 1.92 -2.50 -16.00
N ALA A 123 1.42 -3.71 -16.28
CA ALA A 123 2.24 -4.84 -16.69
C ALA A 123 2.29 -4.99 -18.21
N VAL A 124 3.49 -5.25 -18.75
CA VAL A 124 3.72 -5.67 -20.13
C VAL A 124 4.57 -6.94 -20.12
N GLU A 125 4.14 -7.96 -20.86
CA GLU A 125 4.90 -9.20 -21.02
C GLU A 125 5.81 -9.09 -22.27
N GLU A 126 7.11 -9.30 -22.08
CA GLU A 126 8.11 -9.33 -23.15
C GLU A 126 8.99 -10.58 -22.99
N GLY A 127 8.78 -11.58 -23.85
CA GLY A 127 9.47 -12.86 -23.75
C GLY A 127 9.11 -13.59 -22.45
N ASN A 128 10.09 -13.83 -21.57
CA ASN A 128 9.90 -14.46 -20.26
C ASN A 128 9.94 -13.45 -19.09
N ILE A 129 9.74 -12.17 -19.39
CA ILE A 129 9.85 -11.07 -18.43
C ILE A 129 8.51 -10.34 -18.37
N ILE A 130 8.05 -10.05 -17.14
CA ILE A 130 6.94 -9.14 -16.90
C ILE A 130 7.53 -7.80 -16.49
N LYS A 131 7.40 -6.78 -17.31
CA LYS A 131 7.83 -5.40 -17.02
C LYS A 131 6.70 -4.62 -16.37
N LEU A 132 7.00 -3.86 -15.34
CA LEU A 132 6.04 -3.06 -14.56
C LEU A 132 6.37 -1.58 -14.68
N PHE A 133 5.41 -0.81 -15.17
CA PHE A 133 5.56 0.62 -15.45
C PHE A 133 4.66 1.45 -14.55
N ASN A 134 5.16 2.59 -14.08
CA ASN A 134 4.34 3.56 -13.37
C ASN A 134 3.49 4.42 -14.33
N SER A 135 2.71 5.34 -13.78
CA SER A 135 1.84 6.26 -14.56
C SER A 135 2.61 7.15 -15.53
N LYS A 136 3.90 7.40 -15.29
CA LYS A 136 4.81 8.16 -16.16
C LYS A 136 5.42 7.29 -17.28
N LYS A 137 5.01 6.01 -17.39
CA LYS A 137 5.57 5.00 -18.30
C LYS A 137 7.05 4.69 -18.04
N ALA A 138 7.57 5.00 -16.85
CA ALA A 138 8.91 4.59 -16.45
C ALA A 138 8.88 3.14 -15.95
N LEU A 139 9.88 2.34 -16.35
CA LEU A 139 10.07 0.99 -15.83
C LEU A 139 10.50 1.07 -14.37
N VAL A 140 9.70 0.55 -13.46
CA VAL A 140 9.98 0.60 -12.01
C VAL A 140 10.27 -0.76 -11.41
N ALA A 141 9.79 -1.83 -12.04
CA ALA A 141 10.12 -3.19 -11.64
C ALA A 141 9.98 -4.16 -12.81
N GLU A 142 10.55 -5.35 -12.66
CA GLU A 142 10.34 -6.47 -13.54
C GLU A 142 10.25 -7.77 -12.75
N ILE A 143 9.57 -8.76 -13.31
CA ILE A 143 9.58 -10.13 -12.80
C ILE A 143 10.27 -10.99 -13.85
N SER A 144 11.40 -11.58 -13.47
CA SER A 144 12.18 -12.50 -14.29
C SER A 144 12.85 -13.53 -13.38
N ASN A 145 13.04 -14.76 -13.88
CA ASN A 145 13.72 -15.83 -13.13
C ASN A 145 13.16 -16.06 -11.70
N ASN A 146 11.83 -15.98 -11.55
CA ASN A 146 11.12 -16.11 -10.26
C ASN A 146 11.56 -15.09 -9.20
N ARG A 147 12.02 -13.91 -9.62
CA ARG A 147 12.41 -12.78 -8.77
C ARG A 147 11.66 -11.55 -9.21
N LEU A 148 11.30 -10.71 -8.24
CA LEU A 148 10.80 -9.36 -8.47
C LEU A 148 11.98 -8.41 -8.27
N ILE A 149 12.30 -7.65 -9.31
CA ILE A 149 13.48 -6.78 -9.38
C ILE A 149 12.97 -5.36 -9.56
N PHE A 150 13.10 -4.53 -8.54
CA PHE A 150 12.78 -3.12 -8.65
C PHE A 150 13.97 -2.34 -9.21
N LYS A 151 13.72 -1.50 -10.20
CA LYS A 151 14.75 -0.73 -10.90
C LYS A 151 15.13 0.48 -10.07
N TYR A 152 16.38 0.51 -9.65
CA TYR A 152 16.93 1.57 -8.80
C TYR A 152 18.31 1.96 -9.30
N GLU A 153 18.48 3.23 -9.70
CA GLU A 153 19.71 3.69 -10.36
C GLU A 153 20.78 4.19 -9.37
N GLY A 154 20.38 4.42 -8.13
CA GLY A 154 21.20 4.98 -7.06
C GLY A 154 22.24 4.06 -6.44
N TRP A 155 22.72 4.45 -5.26
CA TRP A 155 23.61 3.60 -4.45
C TRP A 155 22.90 2.31 -4.05
N GLY A 156 23.57 1.19 -4.24
CA GLY A 156 22.96 -0.12 -4.03
C GLY A 156 22.30 -0.71 -5.26
N LYS A 157 21.92 0.02 -6.32
CA LYS A 157 21.35 -0.56 -7.56
C LYS A 157 20.04 -1.37 -7.34
N ASP A 158 19.58 -2.05 -8.39
CA ASP A 158 18.34 -2.85 -8.43
C ASP A 158 18.04 -3.67 -7.16
N ILE A 159 16.84 -3.49 -6.62
CA ILE A 159 16.40 -4.14 -5.37
C ILE A 159 15.73 -5.46 -5.73
N ILE A 160 16.26 -6.57 -5.23
CA ILE A 160 15.82 -7.91 -5.61
C ILE A 160 15.04 -8.54 -4.46
N THR A 161 13.81 -8.96 -4.72
CA THR A 161 12.96 -9.72 -3.81
C THR A 161 12.54 -11.05 -4.46
N ASN A 162 12.11 -12.01 -3.65
CA ASN A 162 11.53 -13.26 -4.17
C ASN A 162 10.57 -13.88 -3.14
N SER A 163 9.98 -15.03 -3.46
CA SER A 163 8.99 -15.69 -2.59
C SER A 163 9.47 -16.02 -1.17
N GLU A 164 10.78 -16.14 -0.98
CA GLU A 164 11.43 -16.49 0.29
C GLU A 164 12.12 -15.28 0.95
N LYS A 165 12.28 -14.17 0.21
CA LYS A 165 13.05 -13.01 0.65
C LYS A 165 12.26 -11.72 0.49
N THR A 166 12.00 -11.10 1.62
CA THR A 166 11.54 -9.71 1.74
C THR A 166 12.77 -8.81 1.85
N THR A 167 12.71 -7.60 1.28
CA THR A 167 13.81 -6.62 1.37
C THR A 167 13.35 -5.39 2.12
N THR A 168 14.03 -5.06 3.22
CA THR A 168 13.80 -3.81 3.94
C THR A 168 14.84 -2.80 3.48
N CYS A 169 14.39 -1.68 2.91
CA CYS A 169 15.24 -0.64 2.37
C CYS A 169 15.43 0.49 3.38
N ILE A 170 16.68 0.92 3.56
CA ILE A 170 17.05 2.08 4.39
C ILE A 170 17.92 3.05 3.59
N ALA A 171 17.64 4.34 3.72
CA ALA A 171 18.29 5.36 2.92
C ALA A 171 18.07 6.75 3.52
N LYS A 172 18.89 7.70 3.09
CA LYS A 172 18.54 9.12 3.20
C LYS A 172 17.27 9.36 2.36
N PHE A 173 16.41 10.29 2.79
CA PHE A 173 15.19 10.61 2.04
C PHE A 173 15.53 11.13 0.65
N ASP A 174 16.23 12.25 0.57
CA ASP A 174 16.72 12.85 -0.67
C ASP A 174 18.25 12.76 -0.68
N ASP A 175 18.78 11.71 -1.30
CA ASP A 175 20.24 11.56 -1.43
C ASP A 175 20.75 12.33 -2.64
N ILE A 176 21.17 13.56 -2.41
CA ILE A 176 21.60 14.46 -3.50
C ILE A 176 22.94 14.00 -4.11
N LEU A 177 23.73 13.22 -3.37
CA LEU A 177 25.05 12.76 -3.83
C LEU A 177 24.93 11.48 -4.64
N ASP A 178 24.17 10.52 -4.13
CA ASP A 178 24.14 9.17 -4.68
C ASP A 178 22.86 8.85 -5.48
N ALA A 179 21.86 9.73 -5.36
CA ALA A 179 20.53 9.69 -5.97
C ALA A 179 19.76 8.38 -5.74
N PRO A 180 18.43 8.39 -5.90
CA PRO A 180 17.48 9.32 -5.29
C PRO A 180 17.20 9.04 -3.79
N GLY A 181 17.90 8.10 -3.13
CA GLY A 181 17.57 7.67 -1.78
C GLY A 181 16.18 7.00 -1.67
N SER A 182 15.49 7.13 -0.53
CA SER A 182 14.14 6.58 -0.32
C SER A 182 13.01 7.42 -0.94
N LYS A 183 13.30 8.64 -1.41
CA LYS A 183 12.35 9.49 -2.15
C LYS A 183 11.82 8.82 -3.40
N TRP A 184 12.62 7.99 -4.08
CA TRP A 184 12.14 7.20 -5.22
C TRP A 184 11.06 6.19 -4.83
N ILE A 185 11.22 5.50 -3.69
CA ILE A 185 10.17 4.59 -3.19
C ILE A 185 8.88 5.37 -2.98
N LYS A 186 8.95 6.53 -2.34
CA LYS A 186 7.77 7.33 -2.01
C LYS A 186 7.10 7.99 -3.21
N ASN A 187 7.87 8.40 -4.22
CA ASN A 187 7.38 9.26 -5.31
C ASN A 187 7.21 8.55 -6.65
N ASP A 188 7.93 7.45 -6.88
CA ASP A 188 7.90 6.72 -8.16
C ASP A 188 7.26 5.33 -8.06
N LEU A 189 7.12 4.79 -6.84
CA LEU A 189 6.23 3.65 -6.58
C LEU A 189 4.91 4.14 -5.99
N PRO A 190 3.76 3.63 -6.46
CA PRO A 190 2.47 3.99 -5.89
C PRO A 190 2.29 3.43 -4.48
N GLU A 191 1.48 4.11 -3.66
CA GLU A 191 1.15 3.63 -2.31
C GLU A 191 0.53 2.22 -2.38
N GLY A 192 0.95 1.34 -1.46
CA GLY A 192 0.58 -0.09 -1.48
C GLY A 192 1.52 -0.99 -2.28
N ALA A 193 2.45 -0.44 -3.08
CA ALA A 193 3.53 -1.20 -3.72
C ALA A 193 4.63 -1.67 -2.73
N PHE A 194 4.73 -1.00 -1.59
CA PHE A 194 5.71 -1.26 -0.53
C PHE A 194 5.03 -1.25 0.85
N GLY A 195 5.69 -1.84 1.85
CA GLY A 195 5.23 -1.86 3.24
C GLY A 195 5.81 -0.71 4.06
N ARG A 196 4.98 -0.07 4.89
CA ARG A 196 5.36 0.90 5.93
C ARG A 196 4.92 0.34 7.28
N GLY A 197 5.86 0.04 8.19
CA GLY A 197 5.54 -0.46 9.54
C GLY A 197 4.90 -1.86 9.62
N ALA A 198 4.68 -2.53 8.50
CA ALA A 198 4.19 -3.90 8.41
C ALA A 198 4.89 -4.66 7.28
N GLU A 199 5.03 -5.98 7.43
CA GLU A 199 5.75 -6.80 6.46
C GLU A 199 5.00 -6.89 5.12
N ASN A 200 5.65 -6.43 4.05
CA ASN A 200 5.30 -6.69 2.68
C ASN A 200 6.08 -7.91 2.16
N LYS A 201 5.62 -9.10 2.54
CA LYS A 201 6.29 -10.36 2.20
C LYS A 201 6.58 -10.48 0.70
N ALA A 202 7.81 -10.88 0.35
CA ALA A 202 8.30 -10.97 -1.03
C ALA A 202 8.26 -9.63 -1.81
N GLY A 203 8.22 -8.51 -1.10
CA GLY A 203 8.26 -7.16 -1.65
C GLY A 203 9.27 -6.28 -0.91
N ILE A 204 9.10 -4.98 -1.06
CA ILE A 204 9.93 -3.98 -0.36
C ILE A 204 9.19 -3.47 0.88
N ASN A 205 9.93 -3.32 1.97
CA ASN A 205 9.55 -2.55 3.15
C ASN A 205 10.41 -1.29 3.25
N ILE A 206 9.87 -0.24 3.87
CA ILE A 206 10.60 0.94 4.29
C ILE A 206 10.31 1.29 5.74
N LEU A 207 11.25 2.00 6.35
CA LEU A 207 11.14 2.55 7.69
C LEU A 207 10.40 3.90 7.66
N ASP A 208 9.08 3.85 7.52
CA ASP A 208 8.22 5.03 7.42
C ASP A 208 6.83 4.74 8.01
N VAL A 209 6.02 5.78 8.19
CA VAL A 209 4.58 5.72 8.47
C VAL A 209 3.83 6.63 7.49
N ASP A 210 2.50 6.51 7.42
CA ASP A 210 1.69 7.46 6.67
C ASP A 210 1.57 8.81 7.40
N ALA A 211 1.15 9.85 6.67
CA ALA A 211 1.04 11.21 7.20
C ALA A 211 0.06 11.31 8.37
N THR A 212 -1.08 10.63 8.31
CA THR A 212 -2.09 10.61 9.37
C THR A 212 -1.52 10.02 10.66
N THR A 213 -0.79 8.91 10.54
CA THR A 213 -0.10 8.27 11.66
C THR A 213 0.93 9.24 12.25
N TYR A 214 1.76 9.88 11.43
CA TYR A 214 2.77 10.83 11.92
C TYR A 214 2.16 12.07 12.60
N ASP A 215 1.07 12.62 12.05
CA ASP A 215 0.35 13.74 12.67
C ASP A 215 -0.22 13.36 14.05
N GLY A 216 -0.65 12.11 14.22
CA GLY A 216 -0.99 11.55 15.53
C GLY A 216 0.17 11.59 16.52
N LEU A 217 1.41 11.37 16.06
CA LEU A 217 2.61 11.46 16.90
C LEU A 217 2.92 12.90 17.32
N LYS A 218 2.62 13.90 16.48
CA LYS A 218 2.72 15.32 16.87
C LYS A 218 1.77 15.66 18.02
N VAL A 219 0.55 15.11 17.99
CA VAL A 219 -0.41 15.28 19.09
C VAL A 219 0.11 14.67 20.40
N ASP A 220 0.72 13.48 20.33
CA ASP A 220 1.34 12.86 21.50
C ASP A 220 2.58 13.62 21.99
N ALA A 221 3.39 14.16 21.07
CA ALA A 221 4.54 15.01 21.40
C ALA A 221 4.11 16.25 22.18
N ILE A 222 3.04 16.93 21.78
CA ILE A 222 2.48 18.07 22.53
C ILE A 222 2.09 17.66 23.95
N LYS A 223 1.46 16.49 24.13
CA LYS A 223 1.09 15.99 25.47
C LYS A 223 2.32 15.71 26.32
N ASN A 224 3.37 15.11 25.75
CA ASN A 224 4.62 14.84 26.46
C ASN A 224 5.32 16.13 26.89
N LEU A 225 5.47 17.09 25.97
CA LEU A 225 6.12 18.37 26.25
C LEU A 225 5.38 19.15 27.35
N LYS A 226 4.04 19.14 27.35
CA LYS A 226 3.24 19.75 28.43
C LYS A 226 3.47 19.07 29.78
N LYS A 227 3.58 17.74 29.83
CA LYS A 227 3.91 17.01 31.06
C LYS A 227 5.30 17.37 31.60
N LEU A 228 6.23 17.71 30.71
CA LEU A 228 7.58 18.17 31.06
C LEU A 228 7.63 19.67 31.43
N GLY A 229 6.48 20.34 31.56
CA GLY A 229 6.37 21.74 31.98
C GLY A 229 6.40 22.77 30.83
N ASN A 230 6.48 22.32 29.57
CA ASN A 230 6.39 23.21 28.42
C ASN A 230 4.92 23.42 28.01
N ASN A 231 4.30 24.46 28.55
CA ASN A 231 2.88 24.75 28.34
C ASN A 231 2.54 25.28 26.93
N SER A 232 3.53 25.71 26.15
CA SER A 232 3.36 26.26 24.80
C SER A 232 4.52 25.84 23.90
N PRO A 233 4.61 24.54 23.56
CA PRO A 233 5.70 24.03 22.75
C PRO A 233 5.64 24.61 21.33
N ILE A 234 6.80 25.01 20.82
CA ILE A 234 6.94 25.50 19.44
C ILE A 234 7.06 24.32 18.46
N GLU A 235 6.76 24.54 17.18
CA GLU A 235 6.73 23.47 16.16
C GLU A 235 8.04 22.65 16.09
N SER A 236 9.21 23.29 16.22
CA SER A 236 10.49 22.57 16.20
C SER A 236 10.65 21.60 17.38
N GLN A 237 10.14 21.94 18.56
CA GLN A 237 10.14 21.05 19.73
C GLN A 237 9.15 19.90 19.53
N ILE A 238 7.97 20.19 18.97
CA ILE A 238 6.95 19.18 18.65
C ILE A 238 7.51 18.17 17.64
N ILE A 239 8.17 18.65 16.58
CA ILE A 239 8.80 17.79 15.56
C ILE A 239 9.92 16.96 16.18
N ALA A 240 10.79 17.54 17.00
CA ALA A 240 11.87 16.81 17.66
C ALA A 240 11.34 15.67 18.54
N GLU A 241 10.35 15.96 19.39
CA GLU A 241 9.72 14.95 20.26
C GLU A 241 8.93 13.91 19.44
N ALA A 242 8.20 14.33 18.40
CA ALA A 242 7.49 13.40 17.51
C ALA A 242 8.46 12.45 16.79
N ASN A 243 9.64 12.94 16.42
CA ASN A 243 10.70 12.12 15.83
C ASN A 243 11.25 11.09 16.82
N GLU A 244 11.41 11.45 18.10
CA GLU A 244 11.80 10.48 19.14
C GLU A 244 10.70 9.44 19.38
N ILE A 245 9.43 9.85 19.39
CA ILE A 245 8.30 8.92 19.50
C ILE A 245 8.27 7.97 18.30
N PHE A 246 8.41 8.49 17.08
CA PHE A 246 8.46 7.71 15.84
C PHE A 246 9.60 6.70 15.86
N TRP A 247 10.80 7.13 16.26
CA TRP A 247 11.97 6.26 16.38
C TRP A 247 11.70 5.08 17.29
N ASN A 248 11.22 5.35 18.51
CA ASN A 248 11.08 4.34 19.55
C ASN A 248 9.86 3.43 19.35
N ARG A 249 8.75 3.93 18.79
CA ARG A 249 7.51 3.16 18.62
C ARG A 249 7.43 2.42 17.28
N TYR A 250 8.06 2.95 16.22
CA TYR A 250 7.88 2.42 14.87
C TYR A 250 9.21 2.01 14.24
N ASN A 251 10.15 2.95 14.11
CA ASN A 251 11.32 2.75 13.27
C ASN A 251 12.24 1.65 13.83
N LEU A 252 12.73 1.81 15.06
CA LEU A 252 13.62 0.84 15.71
C LEU A 252 12.97 -0.55 15.86
N PRO A 253 11.73 -0.69 16.38
CA PRO A 253 11.07 -2.00 16.46
C PRO A 253 10.89 -2.67 15.10
N PHE A 254 10.51 -1.92 14.06
CA PHE A 254 10.30 -2.50 12.74
C PHE A 254 11.61 -2.93 12.07
N LEU A 255 12.69 -2.16 12.25
CA LEU A 255 14.02 -2.54 11.81
C LEU A 255 14.51 -3.81 12.52
N GLU A 256 14.37 -3.89 13.84
CA GLU A 256 14.73 -5.09 14.60
C GLU A 256 13.92 -6.32 14.16
N GLN A 257 12.62 -6.14 13.91
CA GLN A 257 11.77 -7.21 13.35
C GLN A 257 12.22 -7.65 11.96
N ALA A 258 12.68 -6.74 11.10
CA ALA A 258 13.21 -7.10 9.77
C ALA A 258 14.44 -8.03 9.90
N PHE A 259 15.38 -7.70 10.79
CA PHE A 259 16.51 -8.57 11.09
C PHE A 259 16.06 -9.93 11.66
N ALA A 260 15.09 -9.94 12.58
CA ALA A 260 14.55 -11.15 13.19
C ALA A 260 13.89 -12.07 12.16
N ARG A 261 13.09 -11.52 11.23
CA ARG A 261 12.41 -12.26 10.15
C ARG A 261 13.37 -12.88 9.15
N GLY A 262 14.58 -12.32 8.98
CA GLY A 262 15.49 -12.77 7.92
C GLY A 262 15.42 -11.92 6.65
N ASP A 263 14.87 -10.71 6.72
CA ASP A 263 14.79 -9.80 5.57
C ASP A 263 16.21 -9.44 5.09
N ASP A 264 16.41 -9.29 3.78
CA ASP A 264 17.60 -8.63 3.27
C ASP A 264 17.51 -7.13 3.62
N ILE A 265 18.52 -6.55 4.28
CA ILE A 265 18.52 -5.13 4.66
C ILE A 265 19.36 -4.35 3.64
N ARG A 266 18.69 -3.74 2.67
CA ARG A 266 19.32 -3.02 1.56
C ARG A 266 19.53 -1.56 1.93
N LEU A 267 20.75 -1.05 1.79
CA LEU A 267 20.95 0.40 1.87
C LEU A 267 20.92 1.00 0.47
N LEU A 268 20.22 2.13 0.34
CA LEU A 268 20.08 2.86 -0.91
C LEU A 268 20.84 4.21 -0.91
N SER A 269 21.62 4.43 0.14
CA SER A 269 22.48 5.59 0.35
C SER A 269 23.82 5.11 0.86
N GLU A 270 24.92 5.79 0.53
CA GLU A 270 26.23 5.43 1.06
C GLU A 270 26.36 5.80 2.55
N PRO A 271 26.73 4.86 3.44
CA PRO A 271 26.97 5.17 4.86
C PRO A 271 28.20 6.06 5.09
N GLY A 272 29.16 6.09 4.16
CA GLY A 272 30.37 6.89 4.28
C GLY A 272 30.15 8.39 4.05
N THR A 273 29.07 8.78 3.37
CA THR A 273 28.76 10.19 3.05
C THR A 273 27.93 10.87 4.14
N LEU A 274 28.04 10.42 5.40
CA LEU A 274 27.31 10.97 6.57
C LEU A 274 27.83 12.35 7.03
N PHE A 275 28.46 13.13 6.15
CA PHE A 275 28.90 14.48 6.47
C PHE A 275 27.70 15.29 6.99
N SER A 276 27.70 15.60 8.29
CA SER A 276 26.74 16.44 9.05
C SER A 276 25.34 15.88 9.40
N SER A 277 25.02 14.61 9.13
CA SER A 277 23.63 14.17 9.08
C SER A 277 23.00 13.77 10.43
N THR A 278 22.56 14.74 11.25
CA THR A 278 21.52 14.45 12.26
C THR A 278 20.26 13.92 11.57
N GLY A 279 19.88 12.66 11.76
CA GLY A 279 18.67 12.09 11.13
C GLY A 279 18.49 10.59 11.32
N PHE A 280 17.32 10.07 10.93
CA PHE A 280 16.98 8.65 11.12
C PHE A 280 17.97 7.70 10.45
N TYR A 281 18.40 7.99 9.22
CA TYR A 281 19.33 7.12 8.51
C TYR A 281 20.65 6.90 9.26
N GLN A 282 21.22 7.94 9.89
CA GLN A 282 22.41 7.76 10.72
C GLN A 282 22.12 6.82 11.90
N ARG A 283 21.01 7.04 12.61
CA ARG A 283 20.62 6.20 13.75
C ARG A 283 20.37 4.74 13.33
N GLU A 284 19.78 4.53 12.16
CA GLU A 284 19.57 3.20 11.57
C GLU A 284 20.92 2.50 11.33
N ILE A 285 21.88 3.18 10.71
CA ILE A 285 23.23 2.63 10.51
C ILE A 285 23.95 2.38 11.84
N GLU A 286 23.82 3.27 12.82
CA GLU A 286 24.41 3.11 14.15
C GLU A 286 23.84 1.89 14.88
N VAL A 287 22.51 1.75 14.96
CA VAL A 287 21.84 0.57 15.51
C VAL A 287 22.30 -0.72 14.83
N ILE A 288 22.47 -0.70 13.50
CA ILE A 288 22.91 -1.88 12.75
C ILE A 288 24.36 -2.25 13.09
N THR A 289 25.24 -1.25 13.22
CA THR A 289 26.69 -1.47 13.21
C THR A 289 27.37 -1.39 14.58
N GLN A 290 26.91 -0.50 15.45
CA GLN A 290 27.51 -0.15 16.75
C GLN A 290 26.56 -0.44 17.93
N GLY A 291 25.25 -0.54 17.66
CA GLY A 291 24.22 -0.63 18.70
C GLY A 291 23.68 0.76 19.05
N TRP A 292 22.78 0.84 20.03
CA TRP A 292 22.13 2.10 20.40
C TRP A 292 21.70 2.10 21.86
N THR A 293 22.01 3.18 22.58
CA THR A 293 21.53 3.37 23.96
C THR A 293 20.26 4.19 23.95
N LYS A 294 19.16 3.61 24.45
CA LYS A 294 17.88 4.30 24.62
C LYS A 294 17.99 5.39 25.70
N ALA A 295 17.04 6.31 25.71
CA ALA A 295 16.99 7.39 26.70
C ALA A 295 16.87 6.89 28.16
N ASP A 296 16.35 5.68 28.36
CA ASP A 296 16.27 5.02 29.67
C ASP A 296 17.59 4.33 30.09
N GLY A 297 18.65 4.44 29.29
CA GLY A 297 19.95 3.80 29.52
C GLY A 297 20.05 2.36 29.01
N THR A 298 18.97 1.78 28.47
CA THR A 298 18.99 0.42 27.93
C THR A 298 19.80 0.38 26.65
N PHE A 299 20.83 -0.47 26.62
CA PHE A 299 21.63 -0.71 25.42
C PHE A 299 20.96 -1.74 24.50
N VAL A 300 20.88 -1.40 23.21
CA VAL A 300 20.47 -2.27 22.11
C VAL A 300 21.75 -2.73 21.41
N GLU A 301 22.00 -4.04 21.43
CA GLU A 301 23.14 -4.64 20.74
C GLU A 301 23.10 -4.36 19.22
N PRO A 302 24.27 -4.24 18.54
CA PRO A 302 24.32 -4.08 17.09
C PRO A 302 23.49 -5.16 16.39
N LEU A 303 22.49 -4.75 15.59
CA LEU A 303 21.54 -5.71 15.00
C LEU A 303 22.22 -6.72 14.08
N LYS A 304 23.28 -6.31 13.36
CA LYS A 304 24.04 -7.23 12.49
C LYS A 304 24.67 -8.38 13.30
N THR A 305 25.14 -8.09 14.50
CA THR A 305 25.76 -9.09 15.38
C THR A 305 24.68 -9.94 16.03
N LYS A 306 23.68 -9.29 16.63
CA LYS A 306 22.57 -9.95 17.34
C LYS A 306 21.85 -10.99 16.48
N TYR A 307 21.63 -10.70 15.20
CA TYR A 307 20.89 -11.57 14.28
C TYR A 307 21.74 -12.32 13.26
N ASN A 308 23.08 -12.28 13.39
CA ASN A 308 24.03 -12.98 12.54
C ASN A 308 23.97 -12.58 11.05
N TYR A 309 24.19 -11.30 10.74
CA TYR A 309 24.20 -10.73 9.40
C TYR A 309 25.61 -10.27 9.00
N LYS A 310 25.91 -10.34 7.69
CA LYS A 310 27.11 -9.77 7.08
C LYS A 310 26.75 -8.73 6.03
N PHE A 311 27.57 -7.70 5.88
CA PHE A 311 27.43 -6.75 4.78
C PHE A 311 28.05 -7.33 3.50
N ASN A 312 27.29 -7.28 2.41
CA ASN A 312 27.74 -7.62 1.07
C ASN A 312 27.96 -6.33 0.29
N ASP A 313 29.23 -6.02 -0.01
CA ASP A 313 29.59 -4.77 -0.67
C ASP A 313 29.23 -4.73 -2.17
N VAL A 314 28.98 -5.87 -2.80
CA VAL A 314 28.54 -5.91 -4.21
C VAL A 314 27.07 -5.52 -4.32
N THR A 315 26.25 -6.04 -3.42
CA THR A 315 24.81 -5.78 -3.39
C THR A 315 24.44 -4.62 -2.47
N LYS A 316 25.38 -4.10 -1.67
CA LYS A 316 25.12 -3.10 -0.64
C LYS A 316 23.99 -3.50 0.33
N THR A 317 23.98 -4.78 0.71
CA THR A 317 22.94 -5.40 1.51
C THR A 317 23.54 -6.04 2.76
N TYR A 318 22.92 -5.91 3.93
CA TYR A 318 23.14 -6.85 5.02
C TYR A 318 22.31 -8.11 4.81
N GLU A 319 22.99 -9.24 4.73
CA GLU A 319 22.40 -10.56 4.46
C GLU A 319 22.61 -11.48 5.66
N LYS A 320 21.56 -12.23 6.04
CA LYS A 320 21.65 -13.21 7.13
C LYS A 320 22.62 -14.32 6.75
N ILE A 321 23.57 -14.61 7.63
CA ILE A 321 24.50 -15.72 7.48
C ILE A 321 23.72 -17.01 7.78
N LYS A 322 23.66 -17.89 6.78
CA LYS A 322 23.04 -19.21 6.89
C LYS A 322 23.95 -20.19 7.60
#